data_AF-A0A0D8XGY7-F1
#
_entry.id   AF-A0A0D8XGY7-F1
#
_cell.length_a   1.000
_cell.length_b   1.000
_cell.length_c   1.000
_cell.angle_alpha   90.00
_cell.angle_beta   90.00
_cell.angle_gamma   90.00
#
_symmetry.space_group_name_H-M   'P 1'
#
loop_
_entity.id
_entity.type
_entity.pdbx_description
1 polymer ?
#
loop_
_entity_poly.entity_id
_entity_poly.type
_entity_poly.pdbx_seq_one_letter_code
_entity_poly.pdbx_strand_id
1 'polypeptide(L)'
;MEEQKKKMYLKVMLTTWEKCSLARDPPPPRPCGMANDCRSCKLLAHCNWYTLEGKPACISLGEEVLLRKEHLDRELDRVSTSNLPHRLTSTFSPVPPGQNLSYCPLPCSSLHTCSECLHEQKCMWCPSTNRCINMEAYTLSFAYGQCHSWIAGHAHDFTISKSCRIESSNCSAHKTCAECQLSPECGWLDDGSRTGLGTCIHGSARGPRDVIKSFRAEQWYFIECPTCQCNGHSMCNETRHTVGGILEVCGECKHNTMGRHCEVCAPGYFGDPRNGDHCSACQCNGQSDTCDNVTGACHCRTKGVIGTNCDRCDQKYYGQPKNGTPCYYELSVDFIFTFKLKNEEKDRHATEIYLFSIPHKKDTDVTFQISCDGGSQANVALNITSSLYESAPRRMMLNTTCDSKGFRRVYVASDPDYAYGTDANTTFFVRVFNFTTPITIQVSFAQSPPINWVLFFVIFAACFIVLLVVAGLLWMIKLRIEVYRRNQRRIDEIEHIAGPVQGPTPLSVEPCSNYKSGIFTLAVRLPTGGRATTPSGTSGLAVASALCLLTPAQLGVLQAPPDNAESRSKRKTTIRRFIPFLRTRENRST
;
A
#
# COMPACT_ATOMS: atom_id res chain seq x y z
N MET A 1 28.40 -45.65 92.52
CA MET A 1 29.33 -44.67 91.91
C MET A 1 29.18 -44.52 90.39
N GLU A 2 28.25 -45.21 89.74
CA GLU A 2 28.00 -45.08 88.30
C GLU A 2 26.75 -44.25 87.95
N GLU A 3 26.09 -43.70 88.97
CA GLU A 3 24.94 -42.80 88.84
C GLU A 3 25.28 -41.33 89.20
N GLN A 4 26.47 -41.09 89.76
CA GLN A 4 27.01 -39.75 89.98
C GLN A 4 27.94 -39.25 88.86
N LYS A 5 28.43 -40.14 87.98
CA LYS A 5 29.17 -39.73 86.77
C LYS A 5 28.28 -39.20 85.63
N LYS A 6 26.96 -39.44 85.69
CA LYS A 6 25.99 -38.90 84.71
C LYS A 6 25.52 -37.47 84.98
N LYS A 7 25.85 -36.88 86.15
CA LYS A 7 25.50 -35.48 86.49
C LYS A 7 26.64 -34.47 86.32
N MET A 8 27.82 -34.89 85.86
CA MET A 8 29.01 -34.02 85.71
C MET A 8 29.45 -33.79 84.25
N TYR A 9 28.59 -34.11 83.28
CA TYR A 9 28.77 -33.77 81.86
C TYR A 9 27.55 -33.09 81.24
N LEU A 10 26.71 -32.46 82.07
CA LEU A 10 25.69 -31.51 81.63
C LEU A 10 26.13 -30.08 81.99
N LYS A 11 27.35 -29.71 81.58
CA LYS A 11 27.75 -28.30 81.52
C LYS A 11 27.27 -27.80 80.17
N VAL A 12 26.08 -27.22 80.19
CA VAL A 12 25.37 -26.62 79.07
C VAL A 12 26.33 -25.75 78.24
N MET A 13 26.80 -26.28 77.11
CA MET A 13 27.34 -25.47 76.03
C MET A 13 26.13 -24.79 75.39
N LEU A 14 25.75 -23.64 75.93
CA LEU A 14 24.69 -22.82 75.38
C LEU A 14 25.02 -22.54 73.91
N THR A 15 24.09 -22.89 73.05
CA THR A 15 24.18 -22.65 71.61
C THR A 15 24.04 -21.13 71.36
N THR A 16 24.56 -20.63 70.24
CA THR A 16 24.60 -19.19 69.92
C THR A 16 23.24 -18.48 69.99
N TRP A 17 22.12 -19.22 69.92
CA TRP A 17 20.77 -18.66 70.07
C TRP A 17 20.43 -18.29 71.53
N GLU A 18 20.91 -19.04 72.53
CA GLU A 18 20.64 -18.76 73.96
C GLU A 18 21.42 -17.54 74.47
N LYS A 19 22.45 -17.09 73.74
CA LYS A 19 23.15 -15.82 73.99
C LYS A 19 22.40 -14.60 73.44
N CYS A 20 21.41 -14.79 72.55
CA CYS A 20 20.61 -13.68 72.00
C CYS A 20 19.64 -13.09 73.03
N SER A 21 19.22 -13.88 74.02
CA SER A 21 18.27 -13.46 75.06
C SER A 21 18.80 -12.37 76.00
N LEU A 22 20.09 -12.04 75.92
CA LEU A 22 20.77 -11.04 76.75
C LEU A 22 21.34 -9.87 75.95
N ALA A 23 21.16 -9.85 74.62
CA ALA A 23 21.47 -8.67 73.82
C ALA A 23 20.31 -7.69 73.94
N ARG A 24 20.56 -6.51 74.54
CA ARG A 24 19.59 -5.41 74.61
C ARG A 24 19.33 -4.71 73.26
N ASP A 25 19.99 -5.18 72.20
CA ASP A 25 19.88 -4.62 70.86
C ASP A 25 19.28 -5.66 69.90
N PRO A 26 18.32 -5.26 69.04
CA PRO A 26 17.76 -6.15 68.03
C PRO A 26 18.86 -6.65 67.07
N PRO A 27 18.82 -7.92 66.63
CA PRO A 27 19.80 -8.43 65.67
C PRO A 27 19.77 -7.58 64.40
N PRO A 28 20.93 -7.36 63.75
CA PRO A 28 20.99 -6.54 62.56
C PRO A 28 20.04 -7.11 61.48
N PRO A 29 19.33 -6.23 60.75
CA PRO A 29 18.41 -6.67 59.71
C PRO A 29 19.15 -7.49 58.64
N ARG A 30 18.52 -8.56 58.14
CA ARG A 30 19.13 -9.42 57.12
C ARG A 30 19.46 -8.60 55.86
N PRO A 31 20.61 -8.80 55.20
CA PRO A 31 20.94 -8.07 53.98
C PRO A 31 19.89 -8.27 52.89
N CYS A 32 19.45 -7.17 52.26
CA CYS A 32 18.44 -7.21 51.20
C CYS A 32 18.90 -8.03 49.98
N GLY A 33 20.20 -8.01 49.68
CA GLY A 33 20.81 -8.79 48.59
C GLY A 33 20.73 -10.31 48.73
N MET A 34 20.21 -10.85 49.84
CA MET A 34 19.92 -12.28 49.96
C MET A 34 18.60 -12.69 49.26
N ALA A 35 17.73 -11.72 48.94
CA ALA A 35 16.47 -11.98 48.26
C ALA A 35 16.61 -11.78 46.75
N ASN A 36 16.44 -12.87 45.99
CA ASN A 36 16.63 -12.88 44.54
C ASN A 36 15.32 -12.68 43.74
N ASP A 37 14.18 -12.57 44.42
CA ASP A 37 12.87 -12.35 43.80
C ASP A 37 12.03 -11.33 44.58
N CYS A 38 11.06 -10.71 43.89
CA CYS A 38 10.19 -9.66 44.43
C CYS A 38 9.50 -10.07 45.73
N ARG A 39 9.04 -11.33 45.84
CA ARG A 39 8.23 -11.79 46.97
C ARG A 39 9.10 -12.05 48.19
N SER A 40 10.25 -12.70 48.00
CA SER A 40 11.29 -12.85 49.01
C SER A 40 11.79 -11.50 49.51
N CYS A 41 11.87 -10.49 48.64
CA CYS A 41 12.23 -9.13 49.02
C CYS A 41 11.14 -8.45 49.86
N LYS A 42 9.87 -8.60 49.50
CA LYS A 42 8.74 -8.04 50.26
C LYS A 42 8.55 -8.65 51.65
N LEU A 43 9.12 -9.84 51.91
CA LEU A 43 9.15 -10.42 53.26
C LEU A 43 10.12 -9.69 54.20
N LEU A 44 11.05 -8.89 53.68
CA LEU A 44 11.99 -8.08 54.45
C LEU A 44 11.45 -6.65 54.56
N ALA A 45 10.96 -6.27 55.74
CA ALA A 45 10.30 -4.98 55.97
C ALA A 45 11.20 -3.75 55.70
N HIS A 46 12.53 -3.91 55.77
CA HIS A 46 13.52 -2.86 55.54
C HIS A 46 14.09 -2.83 54.10
N CYS A 47 13.57 -3.67 53.21
CA CYS A 47 14.00 -3.80 51.83
C CYS A 47 12.89 -3.42 50.87
N ASN A 48 13.28 -2.96 49.68
CA ASN A 48 12.37 -2.66 48.60
C ASN A 48 12.87 -3.28 47.30
N TRP A 49 11.92 -3.73 46.46
CA TRP A 49 12.23 -4.27 45.15
C TRP A 49 12.36 -3.11 44.17
N TYR A 50 13.55 -2.91 43.62
CA TYR A 50 13.89 -1.75 42.81
C TYR A 50 14.60 -2.16 41.52
N THR A 51 14.36 -1.44 40.42
CA THR A 51 14.95 -1.75 39.12
C THR A 51 16.12 -0.80 38.83
N LEU A 52 17.35 -1.33 38.83
CA LEU A 52 18.58 -0.61 38.52
C LEU A 52 19.03 -0.93 37.09
N GLU A 53 19.06 0.07 36.21
CA GLU A 53 19.56 -0.06 34.82
C GLU A 53 18.95 -1.27 34.06
N GLY A 54 17.65 -1.54 34.28
CA GLY A 54 16.92 -2.65 33.65
C GLY A 54 17.05 -4.01 34.34
N LYS A 55 17.80 -4.13 35.44
CA LYS A 55 17.87 -5.34 36.28
C LYS A 55 17.13 -5.14 37.60
N PRO A 56 16.12 -5.96 37.92
CA PRO A 56 15.41 -5.86 39.19
C PRO A 56 16.24 -6.49 40.32
N ALA A 57 16.36 -5.80 41.45
CA ALA A 57 17.11 -6.24 42.62
C ALA A 57 16.41 -5.83 43.92
N CYS A 58 16.66 -6.59 44.99
CA CYS A 58 16.20 -6.23 46.33
C CYS A 58 17.23 -5.34 47.02
N ILE A 59 16.90 -4.07 47.24
CA ILE A 59 17.80 -3.08 47.85
C ILE A 59 17.24 -2.58 49.18
N SER A 60 18.09 -2.05 50.04
CA SER A 60 17.66 -1.40 51.27
C SER A 60 17.03 -0.03 50.99
N LEU A 61 16.17 0.44 51.91
CA LEU A 61 15.59 1.80 51.80
C LEU A 61 16.67 2.91 51.75
N GLY A 62 17.81 2.69 52.42
CA GLY A 62 18.93 3.63 52.41
C GLY A 62 19.65 3.69 51.06
N GLU A 63 19.84 2.54 50.40
CA GLU A 63 20.38 2.48 49.04
C GLU A 63 19.44 3.13 48.02
N GLU A 64 18.12 2.97 48.17
CA GLU A 64 17.14 3.63 47.29
C GLU A 64 17.29 5.17 47.34
N VAL A 65 17.47 5.74 48.54
CA VAL A 65 17.65 7.20 48.72
C VAL A 65 18.96 7.68 48.09
N LEU A 66 20.05 6.93 48.25
CA LEU A 66 21.35 7.22 47.64
C LEU A 66 21.28 7.19 46.11
N LEU A 67 20.66 6.16 45.54
CA LEU A 67 20.52 6.00 44.09
C LEU A 67 19.63 7.09 43.47
N ARG A 68 18.55 7.49 44.16
CA ARG A 68 17.73 8.64 43.74
C ARG A 68 18.52 9.95 43.75
N LYS A 69 19.39 10.13 44.74
CA LYS A 69 20.24 11.31 44.86
C LYS A 69 21.30 11.35 43.75
N GLU A 70 22.01 10.24 43.50
CA GLU A 70 22.97 10.15 42.39
C GLU A 70 22.31 10.38 41.03
N HIS A 71 21.09 9.88 40.82
CA HIS A 71 20.35 10.12 39.59
C HIS A 71 20.00 11.60 39.41
N LEU A 72 19.60 12.28 40.50
CA LEU A 72 19.31 13.71 40.49
C LEU A 72 20.57 14.55 40.23
N ASP A 73 21.70 14.19 40.84
CA ASP A 73 22.98 14.86 40.64
C ASP A 73 23.48 14.70 39.18
N ARG A 74 23.33 13.51 38.59
CA ARG A 74 23.65 13.27 37.16
C ARG A 74 22.77 14.07 36.20
N GLU A 75 21.51 14.30 36.55
CA GLU A 75 20.61 15.16 35.77
C GLU A 75 20.99 16.65 35.89
N LEU A 76 21.40 17.09 37.08
CA LEU A 76 21.90 18.46 37.32
C LEU A 76 23.21 18.75 36.56
N ASP A 77 24.12 17.77 36.46
CA ASP A 77 25.34 17.87 35.66
C ASP A 77 25.07 17.94 34.15
N ARG A 78 24.04 17.23 33.66
CA ARG A 78 23.59 17.31 32.26
C ARG A 78 23.03 18.68 31.89
N VAL A 79 22.31 19.33 32.82
CA VAL A 79 21.73 20.66 32.59
C VAL A 79 22.79 21.76 32.65
N SER A 80 23.85 21.59 33.45
CA SER A 80 24.91 22.60 33.63
C SER A 80 25.89 22.67 32.45
N THR A 81 25.91 21.68 31.55
CA THR A 81 26.87 21.59 30.44
C THR A 81 26.32 22.00 29.06
N SER A 82 25.03 22.32 28.94
CA SER A 82 24.41 22.74 27.66
C SER A 82 24.15 24.25 27.59
N ASN A 83 25.03 24.99 26.90
CA ASN A 83 24.79 26.38 26.50
C ASN A 83 24.20 26.43 25.07
N LEU A 84 22.87 26.39 24.92
CA LEU A 84 22.16 26.99 23.76
C LEU A 84 20.63 27.06 24.02
N PRO A 85 19.91 28.10 23.55
CA PRO A 85 18.50 28.30 23.88
C PRO A 85 17.58 27.65 22.83
N HIS A 86 16.85 26.60 23.20
CA HIS A 86 15.69 26.15 22.43
C HIS A 86 14.50 25.77 23.33
N ARG A 87 13.43 26.55 23.14
CA ARG A 87 12.02 26.16 23.04
C ARG A 87 11.58 24.97 23.93
N LEU A 88 10.87 25.31 25.01
CA LEU A 88 10.05 24.39 25.80
C LEU A 88 8.96 23.77 24.94
N THR A 89 9.24 22.61 24.34
CA THR A 89 8.22 21.61 24.01
C THR A 89 8.29 20.51 25.05
N SER A 90 7.24 20.47 25.86
CA SER A 90 6.89 19.35 26.75
C SER A 90 6.80 18.05 25.95
N THR A 91 7.90 17.32 25.90
CA THR A 91 7.91 15.86 25.74
C THR A 91 8.79 15.31 26.85
N PHE A 92 8.26 15.37 28.08
CA PHE A 92 8.59 14.35 29.06
C PHE A 92 8.18 13.01 28.43
N SER A 93 9.15 12.21 27.98
CA SER A 93 8.96 10.77 28.09
C SER A 93 8.77 10.50 29.58
N PRO A 94 7.64 9.94 30.04
CA PRO A 94 7.60 9.43 31.39
C PRO A 94 8.65 8.33 31.42
N VAL A 95 9.75 8.57 32.13
CA VAL A 95 10.39 7.49 32.88
C VAL A 95 9.23 6.75 33.55
N PRO A 96 9.07 5.43 33.34
CA PRO A 96 7.95 4.71 33.93
C PRO A 96 7.95 5.07 35.42
N PRO A 97 6.85 5.60 35.96
CA PRO A 97 6.79 5.89 37.39
C PRO A 97 7.22 4.61 38.07
N GLY A 98 8.25 4.70 38.92
CA GLY A 98 8.77 3.56 39.68
C GLY A 98 7.59 2.75 40.12
N GLN A 99 7.42 1.57 39.52
CA GLN A 99 6.28 0.74 39.84
C GLN A 99 6.47 0.40 41.31
N ASN A 100 5.67 1.03 42.15
CA ASN A 100 5.04 0.26 43.20
C ASN A 100 4.40 -0.94 42.50
N LEU A 101 5.14 -2.05 42.32
CA LEU A 101 4.54 -3.37 42.32
C LEU A 101 3.95 -3.50 43.72
N SER A 102 2.74 -2.97 43.89
CA SER A 102 1.88 -3.31 45.02
C SER A 102 1.52 -4.81 44.97
N TYR A 103 1.79 -5.49 43.84
CA TYR A 103 1.60 -6.91 43.65
C TYR A 103 2.83 -7.54 42.98
N CYS A 104 3.57 -8.37 43.71
CA CYS A 104 4.52 -9.31 43.10
C CYS A 104 3.72 -10.41 42.36
N PRO A 105 4.17 -10.89 41.19
CA PRO A 105 3.50 -11.97 40.47
C PRO A 105 3.42 -13.26 41.31
N LEU A 106 2.38 -14.06 41.06
CA LEU A 106 2.19 -15.35 41.73
C LEU A 106 3.31 -16.33 41.32
N PRO A 107 3.87 -17.11 42.25
CA PRO A 107 4.84 -18.14 41.88
C PRO A 107 4.15 -19.20 41.02
N CYS A 108 4.85 -19.75 40.02
CA CYS A 108 4.32 -20.80 39.15
C CYS A 108 3.71 -21.96 39.97
N SER A 109 4.32 -22.33 41.10
CA SER A 109 3.82 -23.41 41.98
C SER A 109 2.44 -23.17 42.61
N SER A 110 1.92 -21.95 42.58
CA SER A 110 0.58 -21.61 43.06
C SER A 110 -0.50 -21.64 41.98
N LEU A 111 -0.10 -21.86 40.72
CA LEU A 111 -1.01 -21.98 39.59
C LEU A 111 -1.36 -23.46 39.40
N HIS A 112 -2.65 -23.78 39.49
CA HIS A 112 -3.14 -25.16 39.51
C HIS A 112 -3.77 -25.60 38.19
N THR A 113 -3.92 -24.69 37.22
CA THR A 113 -4.48 -25.01 35.91
C THR A 113 -3.48 -24.73 34.79
N CYS A 114 -3.53 -25.54 33.73
CA CYS A 114 -2.65 -25.39 32.56
C CYS A 114 -2.79 -23.99 31.92
N SER A 115 -4.02 -23.49 31.78
CA SER A 115 -4.27 -22.16 31.19
C SER A 115 -3.66 -21.04 32.04
N GLU A 116 -3.86 -21.04 33.36
CA GLU A 116 -3.28 -20.03 34.25
C GLU A 116 -1.75 -20.12 34.28
N CYS A 117 -1.21 -21.34 34.28
CA CYS A 117 0.23 -21.57 34.26
C CYS A 117 0.91 -20.98 33.03
N LEU A 118 0.28 -21.10 31.86
CA LEU A 118 0.88 -20.69 30.59
C LEU A 118 0.65 -19.20 30.25
N HIS A 119 -0.21 -18.50 31.01
CA HIS A 119 -0.35 -17.04 30.91
C HIS A 119 0.87 -16.30 31.51
N GLU A 120 1.56 -16.91 32.47
CA GLU A 120 2.71 -16.31 33.13
C GLU A 120 4.02 -16.57 32.36
N GLN A 121 4.81 -15.52 32.14
CA GLN A 121 6.10 -15.68 31.48
C GLN A 121 7.09 -16.42 32.38
N LYS A 122 7.76 -17.44 31.83
CA LYS A 122 8.73 -18.35 32.49
C LYS A 122 8.16 -19.48 33.34
N CYS A 123 6.83 -19.67 33.33
CA CYS A 123 6.22 -20.87 33.87
C CYS A 123 6.10 -21.97 32.79
N MET A 124 6.22 -23.22 33.22
CA MET A 124 5.98 -24.40 32.41
C MET A 124 4.95 -25.28 33.13
N TRP A 125 4.00 -25.81 32.36
CA TRP A 125 3.03 -26.77 32.86
C TRP A 125 3.55 -28.18 32.64
N CYS A 126 3.49 -29.00 33.69
CA CYS A 126 3.81 -30.41 33.64
C CYS A 126 2.52 -31.25 33.69
N PRO A 127 2.06 -31.73 32.52
CA PRO A 127 0.93 -32.62 32.39
C PRO A 127 0.88 -33.79 33.37
N SER A 128 1.93 -34.61 33.35
CA SER A 128 1.96 -35.89 34.08
C SER A 128 1.84 -35.76 35.59
N THR A 129 2.03 -34.55 36.14
CA THR A 129 1.93 -34.29 37.57
C THR A 129 0.88 -33.25 37.93
N ASN A 130 0.21 -32.63 36.96
CA ASN A 130 -0.67 -31.48 37.14
C ASN A 130 -0.03 -30.34 37.95
N ARG A 131 1.24 -30.03 37.65
CA ARG A 131 1.99 -29.00 38.37
C ARG A 131 2.52 -27.94 37.41
N CYS A 132 2.29 -26.69 37.81
CA CYS A 132 2.98 -25.55 37.21
C CYS A 132 4.28 -25.29 37.97
N ILE A 133 5.39 -25.18 37.25
CA ILE A 133 6.70 -24.90 37.84
C ILE A 133 7.43 -23.82 37.05
N ASN A 134 8.44 -23.20 37.67
CA ASN A 134 9.33 -22.30 36.97
C ASN A 134 10.28 -23.11 36.09
N MET A 135 10.49 -22.66 34.84
CA MET A 135 11.38 -23.31 33.88
C MET A 135 12.81 -23.47 34.42
N GLU A 136 13.31 -22.52 35.21
CA GLU A 136 14.64 -22.57 35.84
C GLU A 136 14.71 -23.54 37.04
N ALA A 137 13.55 -23.93 37.59
CA ALA A 137 13.46 -24.84 38.73
C ALA A 137 13.19 -26.30 38.31
N TYR A 138 13.20 -26.61 37.00
CA TYR A 138 12.87 -27.94 36.48
C TYR A 138 13.73 -29.05 37.12
N THR A 139 15.05 -28.89 37.08
CA THR A 139 16.02 -29.88 37.61
C THR A 139 15.94 -30.07 39.12
N LEU A 140 15.40 -29.09 39.85
CA LEU A 140 15.19 -29.15 41.29
C LEU A 140 13.80 -29.69 41.66
N SER A 141 12.80 -29.50 40.80
CA SER A 141 11.39 -29.81 41.06
C SER A 141 11.02 -31.24 40.66
N PHE A 142 11.70 -31.79 39.65
CA PHE A 142 11.48 -33.14 39.15
C PHE A 142 12.80 -33.91 39.16
N ALA A 143 12.85 -35.02 39.90
CA ALA A 143 13.91 -36.00 39.68
C ALA A 143 13.72 -36.62 38.29
N TYR A 144 14.83 -37.00 37.62
CA TYR A 144 14.86 -37.48 36.23
C TYR A 144 13.63 -38.33 35.86
N GLY A 145 12.77 -37.80 34.99
CA GLY A 145 11.64 -38.52 34.39
C GLY A 145 10.27 -38.37 35.08
N GLN A 146 10.12 -37.61 36.17
CA GLN A 146 8.81 -37.39 36.81
C GLN A 146 7.85 -36.53 35.97
N CYS A 147 8.40 -35.62 35.16
CA CYS A 147 7.64 -34.88 34.17
C CYS A 147 7.91 -35.46 32.78
N HIS A 148 6.95 -36.18 32.21
CA HIS A 148 7.15 -36.89 30.94
C HIS A 148 7.22 -35.95 29.73
N SER A 149 6.50 -34.84 29.78
CA SER A 149 6.50 -33.77 28.78
C SER A 149 6.12 -32.47 29.47
N TRP A 150 6.47 -31.34 28.86
CA TRP A 150 6.12 -30.03 29.40
C TRP A 150 5.67 -29.08 28.31
N ILE A 151 4.81 -28.15 28.70
CA ILE A 151 4.29 -27.10 27.82
C ILE A 151 4.82 -25.76 28.34
N ALA A 152 5.32 -24.91 27.44
CA ALA A 152 5.79 -23.57 27.76
C ALA A 152 5.00 -22.53 26.94
N GLY A 153 4.65 -21.42 27.56
CA GLY A 153 3.83 -20.35 26.96
C GLY A 153 4.66 -19.47 26.02
N HIS A 154 4.66 -19.80 24.72
CA HIS A 154 5.29 -18.96 23.68
C HIS A 154 4.34 -18.58 22.53
N ALA A 155 3.02 -18.57 22.74
CA ALA A 155 2.07 -18.27 21.67
C ALA A 155 0.74 -17.67 22.17
N HIS A 156 0.01 -16.99 21.27
CA HIS A 156 -1.27 -16.31 21.48
C HIS A 156 -2.37 -17.20 22.13
N ASP A 157 -3.38 -16.56 22.73
CA ASP A 157 -4.49 -17.17 23.51
C ASP A 157 -5.17 -18.38 22.82
N PHE A 158 -5.31 -18.35 21.50
CA PHE A 158 -5.93 -19.43 20.72
C PHE A 158 -5.12 -20.74 20.73
N THR A 159 -3.79 -20.66 20.76
CA THR A 159 -2.90 -21.83 20.82
C THR A 159 -2.80 -22.44 22.22
N ILE A 160 -2.93 -21.65 23.28
CA ILE A 160 -2.87 -22.13 24.68
C ILE A 160 -3.99 -23.13 24.96
N SER A 161 -5.21 -22.84 24.51
CA SER A 161 -6.36 -23.74 24.67
C SER A 161 -6.17 -25.11 23.97
N LYS A 162 -5.46 -25.13 22.82
CA LYS A 162 -5.17 -26.35 22.08
C LYS A 162 -4.03 -27.13 22.71
N SER A 163 -2.99 -26.44 23.20
CA SER A 163 -1.87 -27.06 23.92
C SER A 163 -2.30 -27.70 25.24
N CYS A 164 -3.19 -27.05 26.01
CA CYS A 164 -3.76 -27.64 27.22
C CYS A 164 -4.80 -28.75 26.95
N ARG A 165 -5.30 -28.88 25.71
CA ARG A 165 -6.17 -30.01 25.29
C ARG A 165 -5.41 -31.27 24.91
N ILE A 166 -4.08 -31.20 24.74
CA ILE A 166 -3.23 -32.38 24.51
C ILE A 166 -3.19 -33.26 25.77
N GLU A 167 -3.67 -32.75 26.90
CA GLU A 167 -3.99 -33.50 28.11
C GLU A 167 -5.48 -33.77 28.25
N SER A 168 -6.00 -34.68 27.45
CA SER A 168 -7.04 -35.51 28.02
C SER A 168 -6.39 -36.81 28.39
N SER A 169 -6.39 -37.15 29.68
CA SER A 169 -6.41 -38.52 30.20
C SER A 169 -7.63 -39.30 29.67
N ASN A 170 -8.02 -39.07 28.44
CA ASN A 170 -9.16 -39.62 27.73
C ASN A 170 -8.59 -40.30 26.49
N CYS A 171 -8.08 -41.52 26.70
CA CYS A 171 -7.57 -42.35 25.62
C CYS A 171 -8.59 -42.47 24.48
N SER A 172 -9.89 -42.44 24.79
CA SER A 172 -10.97 -42.52 23.80
C SER A 172 -11.07 -41.33 22.84
N ALA A 173 -10.34 -40.24 23.07
CA ALA A 173 -10.26 -39.12 22.11
C ALA A 173 -9.33 -39.43 20.91
N HIS A 174 -8.41 -40.38 21.05
CA HIS A 174 -7.49 -40.77 19.99
C HIS A 174 -8.16 -41.76 19.04
N LYS A 175 -8.16 -41.44 17.74
CA LYS A 175 -8.79 -42.28 16.72
C LYS A 175 -7.84 -43.34 16.18
N THR A 176 -6.54 -43.07 16.17
CA THR A 176 -5.56 -44.01 15.59
C THR A 176 -4.63 -44.59 16.64
N CYS A 177 -4.06 -45.76 16.38
CA CYS A 177 -3.06 -46.37 17.26
C CYS A 177 -1.84 -45.44 17.46
N ALA A 178 -1.37 -44.80 16.38
CA ALA A 178 -0.25 -43.87 16.45
C ALA A 178 -0.53 -42.67 17.38
N GLU A 179 -1.74 -42.10 17.32
CA GLU A 179 -2.15 -41.05 18.27
C GLU A 179 -2.28 -41.58 19.69
N CYS A 180 -2.81 -42.79 19.86
CA CYS A 180 -2.99 -43.43 21.15
C CYS A 180 -1.67 -43.62 21.90
N GLN A 181 -0.61 -43.99 21.18
CA GLN A 181 0.72 -44.23 21.75
C GLN A 181 1.47 -42.97 22.16
N LEU A 182 1.05 -41.79 21.68
CA LEU A 182 1.59 -40.53 22.18
C LEU A 182 1.22 -40.30 23.65
N SER A 183 0.18 -40.99 24.13
CA SER A 183 -0.31 -40.92 25.50
C SER A 183 0.23 -42.12 26.31
N PRO A 184 1.14 -41.92 27.28
CA PRO A 184 1.85 -43.01 27.96
C PRO A 184 0.98 -43.88 28.89
N GLU A 185 -0.24 -43.42 29.22
CA GLU A 185 -1.22 -44.16 30.02
C GLU A 185 -2.24 -44.92 29.16
N CYS A 186 -2.13 -44.81 27.83
CA CYS A 186 -3.06 -45.40 26.88
C CYS A 186 -2.42 -46.57 26.13
N GLY A 187 -3.26 -47.49 25.67
CA GLY A 187 -2.90 -48.51 24.71
C GLY A 187 -4.03 -48.80 23.74
N TRP A 188 -3.67 -49.34 22.60
CA TRP A 188 -4.59 -49.65 21.52
C TRP A 188 -5.11 -51.08 21.66
N LEU A 189 -6.43 -51.24 21.69
CA LEU A 189 -7.09 -52.53 21.66
C LEU A 189 -7.65 -52.79 20.27
N ASP A 190 -7.03 -53.72 19.53
CA ASP A 190 -7.48 -54.15 18.20
C ASP A 190 -8.78 -54.97 18.30
N ASP A 191 -9.71 -54.75 17.38
CA ASP A 191 -11.02 -55.41 17.40
C ASP A 191 -11.01 -56.85 16.85
N GLY A 192 -9.88 -57.30 16.28
CA GLY A 192 -9.70 -58.63 15.69
C GLY A 192 -10.29 -58.78 14.28
N SER A 193 -10.80 -57.70 13.67
CA SER A 193 -11.44 -57.74 12.34
C SER A 193 -10.45 -57.90 11.18
N ARG A 194 -9.14 -57.70 11.42
CA ARG A 194 -8.08 -57.58 10.39
C ARG A 194 -8.33 -56.46 9.38
N THR A 195 -8.98 -55.39 9.83
CA THR A 195 -9.15 -54.15 9.07
C THR A 195 -8.41 -52.97 9.69
N GLY A 196 -7.74 -53.19 10.83
CA GLY A 196 -7.03 -52.17 11.60
C GLY A 196 -7.94 -51.26 12.42
N LEU A 197 -9.16 -51.72 12.72
CA LEU A 197 -10.07 -51.06 13.66
C LEU A 197 -9.68 -51.39 15.09
N GLY A 198 -9.87 -50.42 15.98
CA GLY A 198 -9.59 -50.62 17.39
C GLY A 198 -10.07 -49.46 18.25
N THR A 199 -9.74 -49.54 19.53
CA THR A 199 -10.12 -48.52 20.50
C THR A 199 -8.94 -48.20 21.39
N CYS A 200 -8.65 -46.90 21.53
CA CYS A 200 -7.65 -46.42 22.48
C CYS A 200 -8.26 -46.34 23.88
N ILE A 201 -7.69 -47.11 24.82
CA ILE A 201 -8.17 -47.19 26.20
C ILE A 201 -7.01 -47.12 27.19
N HIS A 202 -7.31 -46.80 28.45
CA HIS A 202 -6.32 -46.77 29.51
C HIS A 202 -5.73 -48.16 29.76
N GLY A 203 -4.42 -48.22 29.96
CA GLY A 203 -3.75 -49.48 30.18
C GLY A 203 -2.25 -49.37 30.42
N SER A 204 -1.61 -50.52 30.50
CA SER A 204 -0.16 -50.65 30.66
C SER A 204 0.35 -51.81 29.81
N ALA A 205 1.67 -52.06 29.86
CA ALA A 205 2.26 -53.25 29.24
C ALA A 205 1.65 -54.57 29.76
N ARG A 206 0.99 -54.57 30.93
CA ARG A 206 0.30 -55.74 31.49
C ARG A 206 -1.09 -55.96 30.90
N GLY A 207 -1.65 -54.99 30.19
CA GLY A 207 -3.00 -55.03 29.65
C GLY A 207 -3.80 -53.75 29.90
N PRO A 208 -5.02 -53.69 29.33
CA PRO A 208 -5.97 -52.62 29.56
C PRO A 208 -6.46 -52.58 31.02
N ARG A 209 -6.69 -51.37 31.54
CA ARG A 209 -7.04 -51.12 32.94
C ARG A 209 -8.54 -51.30 33.23
N ASP A 210 -9.39 -50.90 32.27
CA ASP A 210 -10.85 -50.96 32.39
C ASP A 210 -11.44 -52.03 31.46
N VAL A 211 -11.57 -53.27 31.94
CA VAL A 211 -12.05 -54.39 31.12
C VAL A 211 -13.45 -54.83 31.54
N ILE A 212 -14.45 -54.59 30.68
CA ILE A 212 -15.83 -55.12 30.79
C ILE A 212 -16.02 -56.38 29.91
N LYS A 213 -15.09 -56.73 29.01
CA LYS A 213 -15.18 -57.89 28.10
C LYS A 213 -13.88 -58.70 28.02
N SER A 214 -13.98 -60.01 27.87
CA SER A 214 -12.83 -60.90 27.59
C SER A 214 -12.06 -60.42 26.34
N PHE A 215 -10.77 -60.11 26.50
CA PHE A 215 -9.86 -59.78 25.39
C PHE A 215 -8.78 -60.85 25.25
N ARG A 216 -8.21 -61.01 24.04
CA ARG A 216 -7.02 -61.85 23.84
C ARG A 216 -5.76 -60.99 24.00
N ALA A 217 -4.74 -61.52 24.64
CA ALA A 217 -3.48 -60.80 24.86
C ALA A 217 -2.85 -60.30 23.54
N GLU A 218 -3.06 -61.02 22.44
CA GLU A 218 -2.60 -60.68 21.09
C GLU A 218 -3.26 -59.43 20.49
N GLN A 219 -4.38 -58.96 21.05
CA GLN A 219 -5.12 -57.78 20.57
C GLN A 219 -4.69 -56.48 21.27
N TRP A 220 -3.81 -56.57 22.28
CA TRP A 220 -3.41 -55.44 23.10
C TRP A 220 -2.05 -54.89 22.69
N TYR A 221 -2.02 -53.61 22.32
CA TYR A 221 -0.89 -52.92 21.73
C TYR A 221 -0.54 -51.68 22.55
N PHE A 222 0.39 -51.83 23.49
CA PHE A 222 0.77 -50.74 24.42
C PHE A 222 1.94 -49.88 23.92
N ILE A 223 3.00 -50.52 23.39
CA ILE A 223 4.24 -49.84 22.97
C ILE A 223 4.47 -49.86 21.45
N GLU A 224 3.77 -50.73 20.73
CA GLU A 224 3.90 -50.92 19.29
C GLU A 224 2.52 -51.06 18.67
N CYS A 225 2.32 -50.56 17.44
CA CYS A 225 1.04 -50.64 16.75
C CYS A 225 0.91 -51.95 15.97
N PRO A 226 -0.33 -52.44 15.76
CA PRO A 226 -0.55 -53.55 14.84
C PRO A 226 -0.02 -53.22 13.44
N THR A 227 0.45 -54.25 12.73
CA THR A 227 0.87 -54.14 11.33
C THR A 227 -0.31 -53.79 10.43
N CYS A 228 -1.49 -54.33 10.73
CA CYS A 228 -2.73 -54.02 10.05
C CYS A 228 -3.32 -52.69 10.52
N GLN A 229 -3.29 -51.67 9.64
CA GLN A 229 -3.88 -50.35 9.91
C GLN A 229 -4.62 -49.84 8.66
N CYS A 230 -5.75 -50.46 8.30
CA CYS A 230 -6.56 -50.04 7.14
C CYS A 230 -7.79 -49.21 7.51
N ASN A 231 -7.85 -48.73 8.76
CA ASN A 231 -8.90 -47.86 9.29
C ASN A 231 -10.33 -48.43 9.10
N GLY A 232 -10.51 -49.75 8.94
CA GLY A 232 -11.83 -50.33 8.68
C GLY A 232 -12.30 -50.29 7.22
N HIS A 233 -11.49 -49.75 6.31
CA HIS A 233 -11.87 -49.53 4.91
C HIS A 233 -11.29 -50.55 3.94
N SER A 234 -10.40 -51.43 4.40
CA SER A 234 -9.94 -52.58 3.64
C SER A 234 -9.54 -53.70 4.58
N MET A 235 -9.44 -54.91 4.04
CA MET A 235 -8.84 -56.04 4.75
C MET A 235 -7.34 -56.04 4.53
N CYS A 236 -6.59 -56.35 5.58
CA CYS A 236 -5.16 -56.54 5.50
C CYS A 236 -4.82 -57.86 4.82
N ASN A 237 -3.94 -57.80 3.82
CA ASN A 237 -3.41 -58.96 3.13
C ASN A 237 -1.93 -59.13 3.49
N GLU A 238 -1.54 -60.36 3.82
CA GLU A 238 -0.16 -60.70 4.06
C GLU A 238 0.62 -60.69 2.73
N THR A 239 1.66 -59.86 2.66
CA THR A 239 2.58 -59.84 1.51
C THR A 239 4.00 -60.14 1.98
N ARG A 240 4.71 -61.00 1.24
CA ARG A 240 6.13 -61.28 1.52
C ARG A 240 6.97 -60.09 1.08
N HIS A 241 7.57 -59.41 2.05
CA HIS A 241 8.52 -58.35 1.78
C HIS A 241 9.86 -58.93 1.30
N THR A 242 10.53 -58.25 0.36
CA THR A 242 11.79 -58.70 -0.27
C THR A 242 12.96 -58.82 0.70
N VAL A 243 12.84 -58.23 1.89
CA VAL A 243 13.85 -58.25 2.98
C VAL A 243 13.34 -59.08 4.18
N GLY A 244 12.74 -60.24 3.91
CA GLY A 244 12.55 -61.30 4.93
C GLY A 244 11.55 -61.01 6.05
N GLY A 245 10.41 -60.41 5.76
CA GLY A 245 9.31 -60.19 6.72
C GLY A 245 7.92 -60.29 6.10
N ILE A 246 6.89 -60.46 6.94
CA ILE A 246 5.47 -60.35 6.55
C ILE A 246 5.09 -58.88 6.73
N LEU A 247 4.67 -58.23 5.63
CA LEU A 247 4.09 -56.89 5.68
C LEU A 247 2.60 -57.02 5.39
N GLU A 248 1.78 -56.62 6.35
CA GLU A 248 0.34 -56.48 6.15
C GLU A 248 0.07 -55.18 5.42
N VAL A 249 -0.49 -55.28 4.22
CA VAL A 249 -0.83 -54.14 3.37
C VAL A 249 -2.33 -54.12 3.16
N CYS A 250 -2.90 -52.92 3.14
CA CYS A 250 -4.31 -52.75 2.81
C CYS A 250 -4.57 -53.19 1.37
N GLY A 251 -5.65 -53.93 1.16
CA GLY A 251 -6.16 -54.21 -0.17
C GLY A 251 -6.76 -52.94 -0.81
N GLU A 252 -7.70 -53.14 -1.72
CA GLU A 252 -8.44 -52.01 -2.30
C GLU A 252 -9.26 -51.30 -1.22
N CYS A 253 -9.09 -49.98 -1.12
CA CYS A 253 -9.84 -49.15 -0.18
C CYS A 253 -11.30 -49.02 -0.59
N LYS A 254 -12.21 -49.21 0.37
CA LYS A 254 -13.66 -49.10 0.23
C LYS A 254 -14.19 -47.83 0.93
N HIS A 255 -15.48 -47.57 0.80
CA HIS A 255 -16.16 -46.40 1.41
C HIS A 255 -15.61 -45.04 0.97
N ASN A 256 -15.18 -44.93 -0.29
CA ASN A 256 -14.65 -43.70 -0.88
C ASN A 256 -13.42 -43.15 -0.14
N THR A 257 -12.52 -44.05 0.28
CA THR A 257 -11.23 -43.72 0.89
C THR A 257 -10.09 -44.06 -0.07
N MET A 258 -8.92 -43.52 0.23
CA MET A 258 -7.67 -43.71 -0.48
C MET A 258 -6.49 -43.63 0.51
N GLY A 259 -5.28 -43.89 0.01
CA GLY A 259 -4.05 -43.88 0.80
C GLY A 259 -3.53 -45.28 1.05
N ARG A 260 -2.38 -45.40 1.70
CA ARG A 260 -1.77 -46.71 1.99
C ARG A 260 -2.51 -47.46 3.09
N HIS A 261 -3.19 -46.71 3.94
CA HIS A 261 -3.92 -47.14 5.12
C HIS A 261 -5.42 -46.81 5.00
N CYS A 262 -5.88 -46.42 3.81
CA CYS A 262 -7.25 -45.93 3.56
C CYS A 262 -7.63 -44.76 4.50
N GLU A 263 -6.65 -43.91 4.81
CA GLU A 263 -6.68 -42.88 5.84
C GLU A 263 -7.13 -41.50 5.33
N VAL A 264 -7.35 -41.35 4.03
CA VAL A 264 -7.80 -40.10 3.40
C VAL A 264 -9.02 -40.36 2.53
N CYS A 265 -9.94 -39.40 2.45
CA CYS A 265 -11.06 -39.49 1.52
C CYS A 265 -10.59 -39.43 0.05
N ALA A 266 -11.25 -40.21 -0.82
CA ALA A 266 -11.05 -40.19 -2.26
C ALA A 266 -11.39 -38.80 -2.86
N PRO A 267 -10.92 -38.45 -4.08
CA PRO A 267 -11.20 -37.13 -4.66
C PRO A 267 -12.70 -36.96 -4.86
N GLY A 268 -13.24 -35.80 -4.51
CA GLY A 268 -14.69 -35.55 -4.51
C GLY A 268 -15.40 -35.99 -3.24
N TYR A 269 -14.66 -36.43 -2.21
CA TYR A 269 -15.17 -36.73 -0.88
C TYR A 269 -14.34 -36.03 0.20
N PHE A 270 -14.95 -35.78 1.36
CA PHE A 270 -14.31 -35.16 2.51
C PHE A 270 -14.77 -35.80 3.83
N GLY A 271 -13.96 -35.60 4.88
CA GLY A 271 -14.20 -36.13 6.21
C GLY A 271 -12.93 -36.68 6.83
N ASP A 272 -13.10 -37.44 7.91
CA ASP A 272 -12.01 -38.11 8.60
C ASP A 272 -12.30 -39.61 8.63
N PRO A 273 -11.78 -40.42 7.68
CA PRO A 273 -12.09 -41.86 7.59
C PRO A 273 -11.32 -42.71 8.59
N ARG A 274 -10.58 -42.11 9.52
CA ARG A 274 -9.74 -42.89 10.44
C ARG A 274 -10.62 -43.68 11.40
N ASN A 275 -10.25 -44.93 11.62
CA ASN A 275 -10.91 -45.87 12.54
C ASN A 275 -12.43 -46.07 12.30
N GLY A 276 -12.82 -46.25 11.04
CA GLY A 276 -14.16 -46.70 10.65
C GLY A 276 -15.18 -45.57 10.48
N ASP A 277 -14.77 -44.32 10.65
CA ASP A 277 -15.57 -43.16 10.24
C ASP A 277 -15.72 -43.11 8.70
N HIS A 278 -16.58 -42.23 8.18
CA HIS A 278 -16.98 -42.24 6.78
C HIS A 278 -16.61 -40.96 6.05
N CYS A 279 -16.42 -41.10 4.74
CA CYS A 279 -16.26 -39.99 3.82
C CYS A 279 -17.60 -39.58 3.21
N SER A 280 -17.88 -38.28 3.20
CA SER A 280 -19.08 -37.69 2.59
C SER A 280 -18.75 -37.06 1.25
N ALA A 281 -19.68 -37.14 0.29
CA ALA A 281 -19.50 -36.52 -1.02
C ALA A 281 -19.45 -34.99 -0.93
N CYS A 282 -18.56 -34.36 -1.69
CA CYS A 282 -18.48 -32.90 -1.78
C CYS A 282 -19.81 -32.31 -2.31
N GLN A 283 -20.33 -31.29 -1.63
CA GLN A 283 -21.61 -30.65 -1.98
C GLN A 283 -21.40 -29.28 -2.63
N CYS A 284 -20.75 -29.26 -3.81
CA CYS A 284 -20.28 -28.03 -4.45
C CYS A 284 -21.26 -27.41 -5.46
N ASN A 285 -22.55 -27.74 -5.39
CA ASN A 285 -23.60 -27.17 -6.23
C ASN A 285 -23.33 -27.20 -7.75
N GLY A 286 -22.58 -28.19 -8.24
CA GLY A 286 -22.19 -28.29 -9.67
C GLY A 286 -21.13 -27.28 -10.11
N GLN A 287 -20.51 -26.54 -9.19
CA GLN A 287 -19.44 -25.58 -9.44
C GLN A 287 -18.03 -26.16 -9.29
N SER A 288 -17.93 -27.36 -8.74
CA SER A 288 -16.70 -28.12 -8.61
C SER A 288 -17.02 -29.59 -8.36
N ASP A 289 -16.11 -30.47 -8.74
CA ASP A 289 -16.15 -31.90 -8.41
C ASP A 289 -15.18 -32.23 -7.25
N THR A 290 -14.42 -31.24 -6.78
CA THR A 290 -13.41 -31.41 -5.72
C THR A 290 -13.61 -30.39 -4.61
N CYS A 291 -13.29 -30.82 -3.40
CA CYS A 291 -13.30 -30.00 -2.20
C CYS A 291 -12.13 -30.37 -1.29
N ASP A 292 -11.87 -29.52 -0.32
CA ASP A 292 -10.91 -29.77 0.75
C ASP A 292 -11.27 -31.05 1.50
N ASN A 293 -10.31 -31.96 1.63
CA ASN A 293 -10.54 -33.32 2.11
C ASN A 293 -10.92 -33.40 3.60
N VAL A 294 -10.66 -32.37 4.39
CA VAL A 294 -10.99 -32.33 5.82
C VAL A 294 -12.24 -31.49 6.08
N THR A 295 -12.27 -30.28 5.54
CA THR A 295 -13.32 -29.29 5.83
C THR A 295 -14.54 -29.41 4.92
N GLY A 296 -14.39 -30.03 3.75
CA GLY A 296 -15.43 -30.07 2.73
C GLY A 296 -15.63 -28.77 1.95
N ALA A 297 -14.76 -27.78 2.15
CA ALA A 297 -14.82 -26.51 1.43
C ALA A 297 -14.48 -26.70 -0.05
N CYS A 298 -15.40 -26.32 -0.92
CA CYS A 298 -15.31 -26.54 -2.36
C CYS A 298 -14.29 -25.65 -3.06
N HIS A 299 -13.60 -26.23 -4.03
CA HIS A 299 -12.68 -25.52 -4.91
C HIS A 299 -13.44 -24.97 -6.13
N CYS A 300 -14.09 -23.81 -5.98
CA CYS A 300 -14.98 -23.26 -7.01
C CYS A 300 -14.25 -23.01 -8.34
N ARG A 301 -14.75 -23.60 -9.43
CA ARG A 301 -14.17 -23.51 -10.77
C ARG A 301 -14.44 -22.17 -11.47
N THR A 302 -15.58 -21.56 -11.17
CA THR A 302 -16.03 -20.32 -11.82
C THR A 302 -15.55 -19.10 -11.04
N LYS A 303 -14.82 -18.20 -11.70
CA LYS A 303 -14.42 -16.92 -11.09
C LYS A 303 -15.65 -16.10 -10.75
N GLY A 304 -15.71 -15.64 -9.50
CA GLY A 304 -16.83 -14.85 -8.98
C GLY A 304 -17.92 -15.69 -8.30
N VAL A 305 -17.74 -17.01 -8.18
CA VAL A 305 -18.50 -17.87 -7.28
C VAL A 305 -17.70 -18.07 -5.99
N ILE A 306 -18.35 -17.88 -4.84
CA ILE A 306 -17.74 -17.98 -3.50
C ILE A 306 -18.66 -18.74 -2.54
N GLY A 307 -18.15 -19.03 -1.34
CA GLY A 307 -18.84 -19.80 -0.30
C GLY A 307 -18.24 -21.19 -0.14
N THR A 308 -18.45 -21.82 1.02
CA THR A 308 -17.91 -23.17 1.31
C THR A 308 -18.45 -24.21 0.32
N ASN A 309 -19.66 -24.01 -0.20
CA ASN A 309 -20.32 -24.91 -1.13
C ASN A 309 -20.47 -24.28 -2.53
N CYS A 310 -19.76 -23.18 -2.81
CA CYS A 310 -19.89 -22.42 -4.06
C CYS A 310 -21.34 -21.97 -4.34
N ASP A 311 -22.03 -21.45 -3.33
CA ASP A 311 -23.48 -21.26 -3.31
C ASP A 311 -23.93 -19.80 -3.54
N ARG A 312 -22.99 -18.85 -3.65
CA ARG A 312 -23.28 -17.42 -3.86
C ARG A 312 -22.25 -16.73 -4.75
N CYS A 313 -22.66 -15.62 -5.35
CA CYS A 313 -21.76 -14.79 -6.15
C CYS A 313 -20.93 -13.85 -5.26
N ASP A 314 -19.72 -13.54 -5.73
CA ASP A 314 -18.85 -12.50 -5.18
C ASP A 314 -19.42 -11.11 -5.46
N GLN A 315 -18.84 -10.09 -4.82
CA GLN A 315 -19.25 -8.71 -5.05
C GLN A 315 -19.10 -8.34 -6.54
N LYS A 316 -20.09 -7.60 -7.07
CA LYS A 316 -20.20 -7.18 -8.49
C LYS A 316 -20.46 -8.32 -9.48
N TYR A 317 -20.63 -9.55 -9.00
CA TYR A 317 -21.13 -10.66 -9.80
C TYR A 317 -22.61 -10.89 -9.49
N TYR A 318 -23.37 -11.27 -10.52
CA TYR A 318 -24.82 -11.46 -10.43
C TYR A 318 -25.23 -12.84 -10.91
N GLY A 319 -26.18 -13.45 -10.19
CA GLY A 319 -26.68 -14.79 -10.48
C GLY A 319 -26.97 -15.58 -9.20
N GLN A 320 -27.31 -16.85 -9.37
CA GLN A 320 -27.53 -17.79 -8.28
C GLN A 320 -26.80 -19.08 -8.64
N PRO A 321 -25.61 -19.38 -8.08
CA PRO A 321 -24.73 -20.42 -8.60
C PRO A 321 -25.08 -21.85 -8.15
N LYS A 322 -26.37 -22.17 -8.08
CA LYS A 322 -26.89 -23.49 -7.70
C LYS A 322 -27.09 -24.37 -8.93
N ASN A 323 -26.71 -25.65 -8.85
CA ASN A 323 -26.79 -26.61 -9.95
C ASN A 323 -25.97 -26.19 -11.20
N GLY A 324 -24.79 -25.60 -11.00
CA GLY A 324 -23.83 -25.28 -12.06
C GLY A 324 -24.16 -24.02 -12.87
N THR A 325 -25.17 -23.24 -12.47
CA THR A 325 -25.46 -21.94 -13.06
C THR A 325 -24.33 -20.94 -12.76
N PRO A 326 -23.88 -20.13 -13.74
CA PRO A 326 -22.75 -19.24 -13.51
C PRO A 326 -23.13 -17.92 -12.81
N CYS A 327 -22.13 -17.26 -12.24
CA CYS A 327 -22.20 -15.87 -11.82
C CYS A 327 -21.61 -14.97 -12.90
N TYR A 328 -22.34 -13.93 -13.31
CA TYR A 328 -21.97 -13.04 -14.39
C TYR A 328 -21.43 -11.71 -13.89
N TYR A 329 -20.35 -11.22 -14.51
CA TYR A 329 -19.84 -9.87 -14.30
C TYR A 329 -20.32 -8.92 -15.41
N GLU A 330 -20.84 -7.75 -15.03
CA GLU A 330 -21.32 -6.75 -15.97
C GLU A 330 -20.17 -5.88 -16.53
N LEU A 331 -20.07 -5.83 -17.87
CA LEU A 331 -19.12 -5.00 -18.60
C LEU A 331 -19.83 -3.76 -19.14
N SER A 332 -19.44 -2.60 -18.63
CA SER A 332 -19.90 -1.31 -19.16
C SER A 332 -19.32 -1.05 -20.55
N VAL A 333 -20.17 -0.58 -21.45
CA VAL A 333 -19.78 -0.21 -22.82
C VAL A 333 -18.80 0.96 -22.81
N ASP A 334 -17.89 0.99 -23.78
CA ASP A 334 -16.81 1.98 -23.97
C ASP A 334 -15.70 1.92 -22.90
N PHE A 335 -15.69 0.89 -22.05
CA PHE A 335 -14.61 0.62 -21.09
C PHE A 335 -13.85 -0.67 -21.40
N ILE A 336 -12.56 -0.69 -21.06
CA ILE A 336 -11.70 -1.87 -21.14
C ILE A 336 -11.56 -2.46 -19.74
N PHE A 337 -11.99 -3.71 -19.57
CA PHE A 337 -11.86 -4.44 -18.32
C PHE A 337 -10.66 -5.37 -18.38
N THR A 338 -9.88 -5.41 -17.30
CA THR A 338 -8.71 -6.29 -17.16
C THR A 338 -8.88 -7.15 -15.91
N PHE A 339 -8.99 -8.46 -16.07
CA PHE A 339 -9.05 -9.44 -14.99
C PHE A 339 -7.69 -10.10 -14.84
N LYS A 340 -7.01 -9.87 -13.71
CA LYS A 340 -5.72 -10.48 -13.39
C LYS A 340 -5.94 -11.60 -12.37
N LEU A 341 -5.99 -12.84 -12.83
CA LEU A 341 -6.14 -14.01 -11.98
C LEU A 341 -4.74 -14.52 -11.63
N LYS A 342 -4.26 -14.13 -10.44
CA LYS A 342 -2.91 -14.44 -9.97
C LYS A 342 -2.88 -14.88 -8.51
N ASN A 343 -3.99 -14.79 -7.79
CA ASN A 343 -4.02 -15.08 -6.37
C ASN A 343 -4.03 -16.60 -6.15
N GLU A 344 -2.98 -17.13 -5.51
CA GLU A 344 -2.81 -18.58 -5.30
C GLU A 344 -3.83 -19.21 -4.35
N GLU A 345 -4.52 -18.42 -3.51
CA GLU A 345 -5.57 -18.94 -2.64
C GLU A 345 -6.95 -18.85 -3.31
N LYS A 346 -7.27 -17.71 -3.92
CA LYS A 346 -8.62 -17.47 -4.47
C LYS A 346 -8.81 -17.91 -5.91
N ASP A 347 -7.78 -17.80 -6.74
CA ASP A 347 -7.90 -18.01 -8.18
C ASP A 347 -7.34 -19.36 -8.64
N ARG A 348 -6.62 -20.11 -7.78
CA ARG A 348 -5.90 -21.35 -8.13
C ARG A 348 -6.75 -22.41 -8.83
N HIS A 349 -8.04 -22.51 -8.44
CA HIS A 349 -8.96 -23.50 -8.99
C HIS A 349 -9.89 -22.92 -10.06
N ALA A 350 -9.77 -21.62 -10.37
CA ALA A 350 -10.60 -20.98 -11.38
C ALA A 350 -10.15 -21.38 -12.79
N THR A 351 -11.07 -21.90 -13.59
CA THR A 351 -10.81 -22.28 -14.99
C THR A 351 -11.83 -21.68 -15.96
N GLU A 352 -12.83 -20.95 -15.44
CA GLU A 352 -13.82 -20.26 -16.25
C GLU A 352 -14.29 -18.94 -15.63
N ILE A 353 -14.72 -18.00 -16.47
CA ILE A 353 -15.33 -16.71 -16.08
C ILE A 353 -16.45 -16.35 -17.06
N TYR A 354 -17.55 -15.81 -16.51
CA TYR A 354 -18.73 -15.41 -17.26
C TYR A 354 -18.94 -13.90 -17.15
N LEU A 355 -19.16 -13.27 -18.29
CA LEU A 355 -19.30 -11.83 -18.41
C LEU A 355 -20.51 -11.51 -19.29
N PHE A 356 -21.08 -10.34 -19.12
CA PHE A 356 -22.12 -9.85 -20.01
C PHE A 356 -22.01 -8.35 -20.27
N SER A 357 -22.58 -7.89 -21.37
CA SER A 357 -22.66 -6.46 -21.70
C SER A 357 -23.98 -6.15 -22.40
N ILE A 358 -24.56 -4.99 -22.10
CA ILE A 358 -25.83 -4.50 -22.66
C ILE A 358 -25.53 -3.19 -23.41
N PRO A 359 -25.52 -3.20 -24.76
CA PRO A 359 -25.33 -1.99 -25.55
C PRO A 359 -26.58 -1.10 -25.54
N HIS A 360 -26.42 0.17 -25.19
CA HIS A 360 -27.53 1.11 -25.00
C HIS A 360 -27.74 2.08 -26.18
N LYS A 361 -26.74 2.28 -27.06
CA LYS A 361 -26.87 3.20 -28.20
C LYS A 361 -27.58 2.53 -29.36
N LYS A 362 -28.62 3.17 -29.90
CA LYS A 362 -29.31 2.77 -31.14
C LYS A 362 -28.44 3.06 -32.36
N ASP A 363 -28.66 2.31 -33.44
CA ASP A 363 -28.04 2.52 -34.77
C ASP A 363 -26.51 2.67 -34.77
N THR A 364 -25.84 2.12 -33.76
CA THR A 364 -24.38 2.22 -33.58
C THR A 364 -23.79 0.83 -33.45
N ASP A 365 -22.83 0.51 -34.31
CA ASP A 365 -22.14 -0.78 -34.33
C ASP A 365 -21.47 -1.09 -32.99
N VAL A 366 -21.48 -2.37 -32.61
CA VAL A 366 -20.85 -2.86 -31.40
C VAL A 366 -19.56 -3.57 -31.76
N THR A 367 -18.42 -3.06 -31.29
CA THR A 367 -17.12 -3.74 -31.42
C THR A 367 -16.83 -4.52 -30.15
N PHE A 368 -16.70 -5.85 -30.28
CA PHE A 368 -16.21 -6.74 -29.23
C PHE A 368 -14.72 -6.99 -29.40
N GLN A 369 -13.95 -6.87 -28.32
CA GLN A 369 -12.53 -7.21 -28.29
C GLN A 369 -12.19 -8.01 -27.03
N ILE A 370 -11.36 -9.04 -27.19
CA ILE A 370 -10.86 -9.85 -26.08
C ILE A 370 -9.41 -10.31 -26.33
N SER A 371 -8.57 -10.33 -25.31
CA SER A 371 -7.22 -10.90 -25.34
C SER A 371 -6.89 -11.60 -24.03
N CYS A 372 -6.09 -12.66 -24.12
CA CYS A 372 -5.69 -13.46 -22.97
C CYS A 372 -4.18 -13.63 -22.95
N ASP A 373 -3.55 -13.36 -21.81
CA ASP A 373 -2.10 -13.47 -21.63
C ASP A 373 -1.80 -14.33 -20.40
N GLY A 374 -0.91 -15.32 -20.51
CA GLY A 374 -0.66 -16.26 -19.41
C GLY A 374 -0.20 -17.68 -19.78
N GLY A 375 0.19 -17.95 -21.03
CA GLY A 375 0.75 -19.25 -21.44
C GLY A 375 -0.22 -20.44 -21.47
N SER A 376 -1.46 -20.28 -20.99
CA SER A 376 -2.52 -21.29 -21.06
C SER A 376 -3.45 -21.06 -22.25
N GLN A 377 -3.92 -22.14 -22.89
CA GLN A 377 -4.84 -22.09 -24.03
C GLN A 377 -6.27 -21.83 -23.53
N ALA A 378 -6.63 -20.56 -23.38
CA ALA A 378 -8.00 -20.16 -23.05
C ALA A 378 -8.91 -20.23 -24.30
N ASN A 379 -10.17 -20.61 -24.11
CA ASN A 379 -11.20 -20.59 -25.15
C ASN A 379 -12.29 -19.58 -24.82
N VAL A 380 -12.84 -18.93 -25.84
CA VAL A 380 -13.92 -17.96 -25.71
C VAL A 380 -15.13 -18.43 -26.49
N ALA A 381 -16.29 -18.36 -25.85
CA ALA A 381 -17.59 -18.48 -26.48
C ALA A 381 -18.38 -17.18 -26.27
N LEU A 382 -19.10 -16.75 -27.31
CA LEU A 382 -19.95 -15.57 -27.28
C LEU A 382 -21.34 -15.93 -27.76
N ASN A 383 -22.32 -15.60 -26.95
CA ASN A 383 -23.74 -15.75 -27.22
C ASN A 383 -24.43 -14.40 -27.14
N ILE A 384 -25.55 -14.25 -27.84
CA ILE A 384 -26.38 -13.05 -27.80
C ILE A 384 -27.83 -13.44 -27.54
N THR A 385 -28.51 -12.66 -26.70
CA THR A 385 -29.96 -12.72 -26.52
C THR A 385 -30.55 -11.36 -26.85
N SER A 386 -31.72 -11.31 -27.46
CA SER A 386 -32.45 -10.07 -27.73
C SER A 386 -33.91 -10.26 -27.34
N SER A 387 -34.58 -9.21 -26.86
CA SER A 387 -36.00 -9.29 -26.50
C SER A 387 -36.93 -9.44 -27.71
N LEU A 388 -36.42 -9.29 -28.93
CA LEU A 388 -37.16 -9.50 -30.18
C LEU A 388 -37.27 -10.98 -30.59
N TYR A 389 -36.49 -11.87 -29.96
CA TYR A 389 -36.53 -13.32 -30.22
C TYR A 389 -36.68 -14.10 -28.90
N GLU A 390 -37.77 -14.84 -28.78
CA GLU A 390 -38.07 -15.65 -27.59
C GLU A 390 -37.22 -16.93 -27.51
N SER A 391 -36.75 -17.20 -26.29
CA SER A 391 -36.36 -18.49 -25.67
C SER A 391 -34.95 -19.07 -25.80
N ALA A 392 -34.11 -18.71 -26.78
CA ALA A 392 -32.75 -19.28 -26.87
C ALA A 392 -31.63 -18.29 -27.27
N PRO A 393 -30.48 -18.28 -26.55
CA PRO A 393 -29.33 -17.47 -26.93
C PRO A 393 -28.76 -17.92 -28.28
N ARG A 394 -28.65 -16.98 -29.22
CA ARG A 394 -28.02 -17.22 -30.52
C ARG A 394 -26.50 -17.25 -30.34
N ARG A 395 -25.88 -18.34 -30.78
CA ARG A 395 -24.43 -18.53 -30.65
C ARG A 395 -23.72 -17.75 -31.76
N MET A 396 -22.82 -16.86 -31.38
CA MET A 396 -22.06 -16.03 -32.31
C MET A 396 -20.65 -16.56 -32.55
N MET A 397 -20.08 -17.18 -31.51
CA MET A 397 -18.72 -17.70 -31.49
C MET A 397 -18.62 -18.87 -30.51
N LEU A 398 -17.88 -19.92 -30.88
CA LEU A 398 -17.67 -21.09 -30.04
C LEU A 398 -16.20 -21.53 -30.15
N ASN A 399 -15.60 -21.89 -29.01
CA ASN A 399 -14.26 -22.49 -28.93
C ASN A 399 -13.18 -21.72 -29.69
N THR A 400 -13.27 -20.39 -29.72
CA THR A 400 -12.22 -19.56 -30.34
C THR A 400 -11.08 -19.39 -29.36
N THR A 401 -9.86 -19.73 -29.78
CA THR A 401 -8.67 -19.62 -28.94
C THR A 401 -8.40 -18.16 -28.60
N CYS A 402 -8.14 -17.89 -27.33
CA CYS A 402 -7.81 -16.57 -26.82
C CYS A 402 -6.35 -16.53 -26.44
N ASP A 403 -5.58 -15.80 -27.25
CA ASP A 403 -4.15 -15.60 -27.07
C ASP A 403 -3.83 -14.11 -26.90
N SER A 404 -2.56 -13.80 -26.71
CA SER A 404 -2.06 -12.42 -26.56
C SER A 404 -2.27 -11.57 -27.81
N LYS A 405 -2.44 -12.18 -28.98
CA LYS A 405 -2.79 -11.50 -30.24
C LYS A 405 -4.15 -10.82 -30.18
N GLY A 406 -5.03 -11.31 -29.31
CA GLY A 406 -6.40 -10.84 -29.17
C GLY A 406 -7.31 -11.19 -30.35
N PHE A 407 -8.60 -11.05 -30.11
CA PHE A 407 -9.68 -11.23 -31.07
C PHE A 407 -10.54 -9.97 -31.08
N ARG A 408 -10.91 -9.51 -32.28
CA ARG A 408 -11.76 -8.33 -32.47
C ARG A 408 -12.84 -8.64 -33.50
N ARG A 409 -14.10 -8.33 -33.20
CA ARG A 409 -15.23 -8.49 -34.11
C ARG A 409 -16.20 -7.32 -34.00
N VAL A 410 -16.78 -6.94 -35.13
CA VAL A 410 -17.78 -5.86 -35.22
C VAL A 410 -19.13 -6.48 -35.53
N TYR A 411 -20.15 -6.07 -34.77
CA TYR A 411 -21.54 -6.43 -34.99
C TYR A 411 -22.29 -5.18 -35.46
N VAL A 412 -22.83 -5.26 -36.67
CA VAL A 412 -23.38 -4.10 -37.38
C VAL A 412 -24.81 -3.85 -36.93
N ALA A 413 -25.13 -2.61 -36.55
CA ALA A 413 -26.45 -2.26 -36.02
C ALA A 413 -27.57 -2.28 -37.06
N SER A 414 -27.24 -2.21 -38.35
CA SER A 414 -28.21 -2.29 -39.45
C SER A 414 -28.68 -3.71 -39.74
N ASP A 415 -28.03 -4.73 -39.17
CA ASP A 415 -28.47 -6.11 -39.30
C ASP A 415 -29.73 -6.31 -38.44
N PRO A 416 -30.86 -6.77 -39.01
CA PRO A 416 -32.08 -7.04 -38.24
C PRO A 416 -31.87 -8.08 -37.12
N ASP A 417 -30.83 -8.90 -37.20
CA ASP A 417 -30.45 -9.84 -36.14
C ASP A 417 -29.84 -9.15 -34.90
N TYR A 418 -29.52 -7.85 -34.99
CA TYR A 418 -28.79 -7.07 -34.00
C TYR A 418 -29.46 -5.73 -33.67
N ALA A 419 -30.65 -5.76 -33.08
CA ALA A 419 -31.29 -4.54 -32.58
C ALA A 419 -30.64 -4.07 -31.27
N TYR A 420 -30.05 -2.87 -31.26
CA TYR A 420 -29.47 -2.24 -30.08
C TYR A 420 -30.32 -1.05 -29.59
N GLY A 421 -30.23 -0.73 -28.30
CA GLY A 421 -30.96 0.39 -27.71
C GLY A 421 -31.76 0.00 -26.47
N THR A 422 -32.33 1.01 -25.83
CA THR A 422 -33.18 0.88 -24.62
C THR A 422 -34.41 -0.01 -24.81
N ASP A 423 -34.86 -0.17 -26.04
CA ASP A 423 -36.16 -0.80 -26.35
C ASP A 423 -36.01 -2.26 -26.77
N ALA A 424 -34.79 -2.72 -27.07
CA ALA A 424 -34.51 -4.05 -27.64
C ALA A 424 -33.78 -5.02 -26.69
N ASN A 425 -33.41 -4.57 -25.48
CA ASN A 425 -32.79 -5.35 -24.39
C ASN A 425 -31.84 -6.47 -24.89
N THR A 426 -30.91 -6.11 -25.76
CA THR A 426 -29.94 -7.06 -26.32
C THR A 426 -28.75 -7.21 -25.39
N THR A 427 -28.44 -8.46 -25.03
CA THR A 427 -27.37 -8.80 -24.09
C THR A 427 -26.37 -9.72 -24.75
N PHE A 428 -25.10 -9.35 -24.69
CA PHE A 428 -23.98 -10.22 -25.06
C PHE A 428 -23.53 -10.99 -23.84
N PHE A 429 -23.40 -12.31 -23.96
CA PHE A 429 -22.84 -13.19 -22.95
C PHE A 429 -21.51 -13.76 -23.43
N VAL A 430 -20.44 -13.49 -22.67
CA VAL A 430 -19.09 -13.98 -22.93
C VAL A 430 -18.74 -15.03 -21.89
N ARG A 431 -18.28 -16.20 -22.34
CA ARG A 431 -17.68 -17.22 -21.49
C ARG A 431 -16.23 -17.41 -21.91
N VAL A 432 -15.30 -17.22 -20.98
CA VAL A 432 -13.91 -17.59 -21.16
C VAL A 432 -13.64 -18.81 -20.29
N PHE A 433 -13.14 -19.91 -20.86
CA PHE A 433 -13.02 -21.19 -20.18
C PHE A 433 -11.80 -21.98 -20.66
N ASN A 434 -11.49 -23.07 -19.96
CA ASN A 434 -10.36 -23.96 -20.22
C ASN A 434 -8.98 -23.30 -20.03
N PHE A 435 -8.90 -22.28 -19.18
CA PHE A 435 -7.62 -21.68 -18.81
C PHE A 435 -7.10 -22.24 -17.48
N THR A 436 -5.81 -22.04 -17.23
CA THR A 436 -5.17 -22.26 -15.93
C THR A 436 -4.56 -20.96 -15.45
N THR A 437 -4.62 -20.72 -14.14
CA THR A 437 -4.00 -19.53 -13.52
C THR A 437 -2.50 -19.74 -13.32
N PRO A 438 -1.66 -18.70 -13.46
CA PRO A 438 -2.03 -17.29 -13.62
C PRO A 438 -2.39 -16.89 -15.06
N ILE A 439 -3.43 -16.07 -15.22
CA ILE A 439 -3.87 -15.53 -16.53
C ILE A 439 -4.37 -14.09 -16.39
N THR A 440 -4.17 -13.28 -17.42
CA THR A 440 -4.74 -11.94 -17.55
C THR A 440 -5.70 -11.91 -18.74
N ILE A 441 -6.95 -11.57 -18.48
CA ILE A 441 -8.01 -11.48 -19.51
C ILE A 441 -8.38 -10.01 -19.68
N GLN A 442 -8.21 -9.48 -20.88
CA GLN A 442 -8.68 -8.14 -21.25
C GLN A 442 -9.87 -8.25 -22.18
N VAL A 443 -10.93 -7.50 -21.89
CA VAL A 443 -12.19 -7.59 -22.63
C VAL A 443 -12.89 -6.24 -22.68
N SER A 444 -13.47 -5.90 -23.81
CA SER A 444 -14.21 -4.66 -24.01
C SER A 444 -15.33 -4.79 -25.03
N PHE A 445 -16.35 -3.98 -24.83
CA PHE A 445 -17.39 -3.66 -25.81
C PHE A 445 -17.34 -2.16 -26.06
N ALA A 446 -17.26 -1.74 -27.32
CA ALA A 446 -17.24 -0.33 -27.70
C ALA A 446 -18.40 -0.02 -28.65
N GLN A 447 -19.14 1.05 -28.36
CA GLN A 447 -20.12 1.67 -29.23
C GLN A 447 -19.62 3.06 -29.60
N SER A 448 -18.58 3.10 -30.44
CA SER A 448 -18.11 4.36 -31.00
C SER A 448 -19.09 4.83 -32.07
N PRO A 449 -19.63 6.06 -31.98
CA PRO A 449 -20.38 6.62 -33.09
C PRO A 449 -19.48 6.65 -34.34
N PRO A 450 -20.03 6.46 -35.54
CA PRO A 450 -19.24 6.59 -36.76
C PRO A 450 -18.56 7.96 -36.75
N ILE A 451 -17.25 8.00 -37.02
CA ILE A 451 -16.52 9.25 -37.13
C ILE A 451 -17.23 10.07 -38.21
N ASN A 452 -17.84 11.18 -37.82
CA ASN A 452 -18.40 12.13 -38.78
C ASN A 452 -17.23 12.89 -39.40
N TRP A 453 -16.67 12.32 -40.47
CA TRP A 453 -15.55 12.88 -41.20
C TRP A 453 -15.82 14.32 -41.64
N VAL A 454 -17.07 14.65 -41.99
CA VAL A 454 -17.46 16.02 -42.34
C VAL A 454 -17.26 16.96 -41.17
N LEU A 455 -17.76 16.62 -39.98
CA LEU A 455 -17.60 17.43 -38.78
C LEU A 455 -16.12 17.58 -38.38
N PHE A 456 -15.32 16.50 -38.47
CA PHE A 456 -13.89 16.53 -38.20
C PHE A 456 -13.15 17.51 -39.13
N PHE A 457 -13.38 17.41 -40.45
CA PHE A 457 -12.75 18.30 -41.42
C PHE A 457 -13.22 19.75 -41.29
N VAL A 458 -14.50 19.99 -40.95
CA VAL A 458 -15.02 21.35 -40.70
C VAL A 458 -14.32 21.99 -39.50
N ILE A 459 -14.21 21.28 -38.38
CA ILE A 459 -13.54 21.79 -37.18
C ILE A 459 -12.04 22.01 -37.45
N PHE A 460 -11.38 21.06 -38.09
CA PHE A 460 -9.97 21.16 -38.44
C PHE A 460 -9.70 22.37 -39.37
N ALA A 461 -10.51 22.54 -40.42
CA ALA A 461 -10.39 23.66 -41.34
C ALA A 461 -10.66 25.00 -40.66
N ALA A 462 -11.68 25.08 -39.80
CA ALA A 462 -11.97 26.29 -39.03
C ALA A 462 -10.79 26.68 -38.12
N CYS A 463 -10.25 25.74 -37.35
CA CYS A 463 -9.08 25.97 -36.51
C CYS A 463 -7.85 26.39 -37.33
N PHE A 464 -7.63 25.76 -38.48
CA PHE A 464 -6.52 26.10 -39.38
C PHE A 464 -6.64 27.53 -39.94
N ILE A 465 -7.84 27.94 -40.37
CA ILE A 465 -8.09 29.32 -40.84
C ILE A 465 -7.85 30.32 -39.71
N VAL A 466 -8.32 30.03 -38.49
CA VAL A 466 -8.07 30.89 -37.31
C VAL A 466 -6.57 31.05 -37.07
N LEU A 467 -5.79 29.96 -37.13
CA LEU A 467 -4.34 30.03 -36.97
C LEU A 467 -3.66 30.84 -38.08
N LEU A 468 -4.12 30.73 -39.33
CA LEU A 468 -3.60 31.55 -40.43
C LEU A 468 -3.91 33.04 -40.25
N VAL A 469 -5.11 33.38 -39.77
CA VAL A 469 -5.48 34.77 -39.47
C VAL A 469 -4.62 35.33 -38.34
N VAL A 470 -4.41 34.57 -37.27
CA VAL A 470 -3.53 34.97 -36.16
C VAL A 470 -2.10 35.16 -36.64
N ALA A 471 -1.57 34.23 -37.44
CA ALA A 471 -0.24 34.36 -38.03
C ALA A 471 -0.14 35.59 -38.95
N GLY A 472 -1.16 35.86 -39.77
CA GLY A 472 -1.24 37.04 -40.61
C GLY A 472 -1.30 38.36 -39.82
N LEU A 473 -2.05 38.41 -38.72
CA LEU A 473 -2.10 39.56 -37.83
C LEU A 473 -0.75 39.79 -37.13
N LEU A 474 -0.12 38.73 -36.60
CA LEU A 474 1.21 38.81 -36.01
C LEU A 474 2.26 39.26 -37.03
N TRP A 475 2.16 38.79 -38.27
CA TRP A 475 3.00 39.22 -39.39
C TRP A 475 2.80 40.70 -39.70
N MET A 476 1.55 41.18 -39.77
CA MET A 476 1.24 42.59 -39.99
C MET A 476 1.72 43.48 -38.84
N ILE A 477 1.57 43.04 -37.60
CA ILE A 477 2.11 43.72 -36.42
C ILE A 477 3.64 43.80 -36.51
N LYS A 478 4.29 42.69 -36.86
CA LYS A 478 5.75 42.66 -37.07
C LYS A 478 6.19 43.66 -38.15
N LEU A 479 5.52 43.66 -39.31
CA LEU A 479 5.75 44.63 -40.39
C LEU A 479 5.60 46.07 -39.90
N ARG A 480 4.57 46.36 -39.11
CA ARG A 480 4.33 47.71 -38.58
C ARG A 480 5.41 48.13 -37.58
N ILE A 481 5.84 47.23 -36.69
CA ILE A 481 6.92 47.48 -35.73
C ILE A 481 8.25 47.70 -36.45
N GLU A 482 8.54 46.94 -37.51
CA GLU A 482 9.75 47.11 -38.32
C GLU A 482 9.80 48.49 -38.99
N VAL A 483 8.69 48.95 -39.58
CA VAL A 483 8.58 50.29 -40.17
C VAL A 483 8.74 51.38 -39.10
N TYR A 484 8.10 51.21 -37.94
CA TYR A 484 8.23 52.14 -36.82
C TYR A 484 9.69 52.26 -36.35
N ARG A 485 10.39 51.14 -36.14
CA ARG A 485 11.82 51.14 -35.76
C ARG A 485 12.72 51.79 -36.82
N ARG A 486 12.46 51.58 -38.12
CA ARG A 486 13.23 52.21 -39.19
C ARG A 486 13.05 53.73 -39.20
N ASN A 487 11.84 54.21 -38.97
CA ASN A 487 11.57 55.64 -38.88
C ASN A 487 12.23 56.26 -37.65
N GLN A 488 12.28 55.55 -36.53
CA GLN A 488 12.92 56.04 -35.31
C GLN A 488 14.44 56.17 -35.48
N ARG A 489 15.10 55.19 -36.12
CA ARG A 489 16.52 55.30 -36.48
C ARG A 489 16.82 56.50 -37.38
N ARG A 490 15.93 56.81 -38.34
CA ARG A 490 16.08 58.02 -39.17
C ARG A 490 15.97 59.31 -38.36
N ILE A 491 15.11 59.35 -37.34
CA ILE A 491 14.98 60.52 -36.46
C ILE A 491 16.26 60.68 -35.61
N ASP A 492 16.76 59.59 -35.04
CA ASP A 492 18.00 59.60 -34.23
C ASP A 492 19.22 59.99 -35.09
N GLU A 493 19.31 59.51 -36.34
CA GLU A 493 20.35 59.93 -37.29
C GLU A 493 20.28 61.42 -37.64
N ILE A 494 19.07 62.00 -37.73
CA ILE A 494 18.88 63.44 -37.97
C ILE A 494 19.27 64.26 -36.73
N GLU A 495 18.99 63.78 -35.52
CA GLU A 495 19.41 64.47 -34.28
C GLU A 495 20.93 64.46 -34.08
N HIS A 496 21.62 63.38 -34.47
CA HIS A 496 23.09 63.34 -34.41
C HIS A 496 23.77 64.23 -35.48
N ILE A 497 23.10 64.54 -36.58
CA ILE A 497 23.60 65.48 -37.60
C ILE A 497 23.22 66.94 -37.24
N ALA A 498 22.21 67.14 -36.39
CA ALA A 498 21.71 68.46 -35.99
C ALA A 498 22.09 68.83 -34.54
N GLY A 499 23.39 69.02 -34.29
CA GLY A 499 23.86 69.81 -33.15
C GLY A 499 23.45 71.30 -33.26
N PRO A 500 23.46 72.07 -32.16
CA PRO A 500 22.84 73.41 -32.09
C PRO A 500 23.59 74.43 -32.95
N VAL A 501 22.97 74.85 -34.05
CA VAL A 501 23.45 75.97 -34.88
C VAL A 501 22.99 77.29 -34.24
N GLN A 502 23.77 77.82 -33.28
CA GLN A 502 23.76 79.25 -32.97
C GLN A 502 24.67 79.97 -33.97
N GLY A 503 24.14 80.19 -35.18
CA GLY A 503 24.75 81.07 -36.18
C GLY A 503 23.97 82.39 -36.28
N PRO A 504 24.62 83.53 -36.53
CA PRO A 504 23.94 84.82 -36.68
C PRO A 504 22.98 84.79 -37.88
N THR A 505 21.75 85.30 -37.70
CA THR A 505 20.76 85.42 -38.78
C THR A 505 21.19 86.51 -39.76
N PRO A 506 21.24 86.24 -41.08
CA PRO A 506 21.68 87.24 -42.05
C PRO A 506 20.65 88.34 -42.27
N LEU A 507 21.14 89.56 -42.52
CA LEU A 507 20.33 90.72 -42.89
C LEU A 507 19.87 90.64 -44.34
N SER A 508 20.76 90.21 -45.24
CA SER A 508 20.42 89.93 -46.64
C SER A 508 21.25 88.75 -47.15
N VAL A 509 20.71 88.09 -48.18
CA VAL A 509 21.40 87.01 -48.89
C VAL A 509 21.24 87.27 -50.38
N GLU A 510 22.35 87.47 -51.07
CA GLU A 510 22.39 87.72 -52.51
C GLU A 510 22.96 86.49 -53.22
N PRO A 511 22.19 85.82 -54.10
CA PRO A 511 22.68 84.62 -54.79
C PRO A 511 23.73 84.97 -55.84
N CYS A 512 24.76 84.13 -55.97
CA CYS A 512 25.68 84.16 -57.11
C CYS A 512 25.00 83.60 -58.37
N SER A 513 25.60 83.83 -59.54
CA SER A 513 25.00 83.51 -60.87
C SER A 513 24.55 82.06 -61.06
N ASN A 514 25.11 81.11 -60.32
CA ASN A 514 24.76 79.69 -60.39
C ASN A 514 23.79 79.23 -59.28
N TYR A 515 23.33 80.13 -58.41
CA TYR A 515 22.46 79.87 -57.26
C TYR A 515 22.96 78.77 -56.28
N LYS A 516 24.21 78.32 -56.38
CA LYS A 516 24.78 77.33 -55.45
C LYS A 516 25.37 77.98 -54.20
N SER A 517 25.86 79.20 -54.35
CA SER A 517 26.39 80.04 -53.27
C SER A 517 25.71 81.39 -53.28
N GLY A 518 25.70 82.06 -52.13
CA GLY A 518 25.26 83.43 -51.99
C GLY A 518 26.16 84.20 -51.03
N ILE A 519 26.17 85.51 -51.18
CA ILE A 519 26.85 86.42 -50.26
C ILE A 519 25.86 86.79 -49.16
N PHE A 520 26.24 86.47 -47.92
CA PHE A 520 25.46 86.73 -46.72
C PHE A 520 25.96 88.02 -46.12
N THR A 521 25.08 89.00 -46.00
CA THR A 521 25.36 90.26 -45.33
C THR A 521 24.93 90.16 -43.88
N LEU A 522 25.89 90.37 -42.97
CA LEU A 522 25.72 90.26 -41.53
C LEU A 522 25.99 91.62 -40.88
N ALA A 523 25.17 92.00 -39.91
CA ALA A 523 25.54 93.06 -38.97
C ALA A 523 26.38 92.44 -37.85
N VAL A 524 27.62 92.89 -37.73
CA VAL A 524 28.58 92.42 -36.74
C VAL A 524 28.88 93.56 -35.77
N ARG A 525 28.84 93.26 -34.48
CA ARG A 525 29.25 94.22 -33.45
C ARG A 525 30.78 94.29 -33.41
N LEU A 526 31.33 95.49 -33.52
CA LEU A 526 32.78 95.69 -33.40
C LEU A 526 33.24 95.49 -31.95
N PRO A 527 34.47 94.98 -31.72
CA PRO A 527 34.94 94.64 -30.40
C PRO A 527 34.97 95.87 -29.49
N THR A 528 34.29 95.78 -28.33
CA THR A 528 34.14 96.89 -27.39
C THR A 528 35.21 96.92 -26.29
N GLY A 529 36.28 96.11 -26.43
CA GLY A 529 37.37 96.04 -25.45
C GLY A 529 36.91 95.65 -24.05
N GLY A 530 35.83 94.87 -23.94
CA GLY A 530 35.24 94.44 -22.65
C GLY A 530 34.29 95.45 -22.00
N ARG A 531 34.01 96.59 -22.64
CA ARG A 531 33.03 97.57 -22.14
C ARG A 531 31.62 97.28 -22.67
N ALA A 532 30.61 97.60 -21.87
CA ALA A 532 29.20 97.35 -22.19
C ALA A 532 28.70 98.20 -23.39
N THR A 533 29.28 99.39 -23.58
CA THR A 533 28.96 100.35 -24.66
C THR A 533 30.20 100.63 -25.52
N THR A 534 29.99 101.05 -26.77
CA THR A 534 31.08 101.33 -27.71
C THR A 534 31.74 102.67 -27.39
N PRO A 535 33.07 102.81 -27.56
CA PRO A 535 33.77 104.06 -27.28
C PRO A 535 33.21 105.24 -28.08
N SER A 536 33.09 106.41 -27.44
CA SER A 536 32.55 107.64 -28.03
C SER A 536 33.31 108.04 -29.28
N GLY A 537 32.60 108.22 -30.40
CA GLY A 537 33.17 108.55 -31.72
C GLY A 537 33.09 107.42 -32.76
N THR A 538 32.63 106.21 -32.39
CA THR A 538 32.40 105.10 -33.34
C THR A 538 30.97 104.57 -33.25
N SER A 539 30.42 104.07 -34.37
CA SER A 539 29.07 103.51 -34.43
C SER A 539 28.93 102.15 -33.71
N GLY A 540 30.04 101.43 -33.50
CA GLY A 540 30.05 100.15 -32.80
C GLY A 540 29.50 98.94 -33.57
N LEU A 541 29.04 99.16 -34.80
CA LEU A 541 28.49 98.15 -35.69
C LEU A 541 29.23 98.22 -37.03
N ALA A 542 29.59 97.07 -37.58
CA ALA A 542 30.12 96.90 -38.91
C ALA A 542 29.20 95.98 -39.73
N VAL A 543 29.16 96.21 -41.04
CA VAL A 543 28.54 95.26 -41.96
C VAL A 543 29.65 94.37 -42.51
N ALA A 544 29.48 93.06 -42.38
CA ALA A 544 30.40 92.07 -42.91
C ALA A 544 29.70 91.18 -43.93
N SER A 545 30.45 90.72 -44.92
CA SER A 545 29.95 89.87 -46.00
C SER A 545 30.70 88.55 -46.00
N ALA A 546 29.97 87.44 -46.07
CA ALA A 546 30.56 86.11 -46.15
C ALA A 546 29.95 85.33 -47.32
N LEU A 547 30.80 84.65 -48.11
CA LEU A 547 30.33 83.73 -49.15
C LEU A 547 29.94 82.40 -48.49
N CYS A 548 28.68 81.99 -48.65
CA CYS A 548 28.17 80.74 -48.07
C CYS A 548 27.36 79.95 -49.10
N LEU A 549 27.25 78.64 -48.91
CA LEU A 549 26.42 77.76 -49.75
C LEU A 549 24.94 77.93 -49.39
N LEU A 550 24.07 77.95 -50.40
CA LEU A 550 22.63 78.11 -50.21
C LEU A 550 21.96 76.76 -49.94
N THR A 551 21.08 76.72 -48.94
CA THR A 551 20.27 75.52 -48.66
C THR A 551 19.09 75.39 -49.64
N PRO A 552 18.57 74.17 -49.87
CA PRO A 552 17.43 73.96 -50.78
C PRO A 552 16.18 74.80 -50.43
N ALA A 553 15.95 75.06 -49.15
CA ALA A 553 14.83 75.89 -48.68
C ALA A 553 15.00 77.38 -49.03
N GLN A 554 16.24 77.90 -48.97
CA GLN A 554 16.55 79.29 -49.34
C GLN A 554 16.48 79.49 -50.86
N LEU A 555 16.90 78.48 -51.63
CA LEU A 555 16.81 78.45 -53.08
C LEU A 555 15.36 78.62 -53.57
N GLY A 556 14.42 77.91 -52.95
CA GLY A 556 13.00 77.95 -53.30
C GLY A 556 12.34 79.31 -53.04
N VAL A 557 12.85 80.12 -52.11
CA VAL A 557 12.35 81.47 -51.83
C VAL A 557 12.93 82.50 -52.81
N LEU A 558 14.22 82.35 -53.19
CA LEU A 558 14.91 83.26 -54.09
C LEU A 558 14.51 83.09 -55.57
N GLN A 559 14.03 81.91 -55.97
CA GLN A 559 13.62 81.60 -57.34
C GLN A 559 12.13 81.87 -57.63
N ALA A 560 11.38 82.47 -56.68
CA ALA A 560 9.96 82.78 -56.87
C ALA A 560 9.77 84.00 -57.81
N PRO A 561 8.90 83.93 -58.83
CA PRO A 561 8.66 85.03 -59.77
C PRO A 561 7.99 86.26 -59.11
N PRO A 562 8.26 87.49 -59.58
CA PRO A 562 7.67 88.70 -59.03
C PRO A 562 6.24 88.89 -59.58
N ASP A 563 5.23 88.41 -58.85
CA ASP A 563 3.84 88.58 -59.26
C ASP A 563 3.29 90.00 -58.96
N ASN A 564 2.49 90.45 -59.92
CA ASN A 564 1.98 91.78 -60.16
C ASN A 564 1.20 92.45 -59.01
N ALA A 565 1.23 93.78 -59.05
CA ALA A 565 0.65 94.71 -58.11
C ALA A 565 -0.89 94.65 -58.07
N GLU A 566 -1.45 94.00 -57.04
CA GLU A 566 -2.68 94.44 -56.35
C GLU A 566 -2.97 93.57 -55.10
N SER A 567 -2.05 93.55 -54.14
CA SER A 567 -2.41 93.27 -52.74
C SER A 567 -1.44 93.93 -51.76
N ARG A 568 -1.32 95.26 -51.86
CA ARG A 568 -0.48 96.09 -50.96
C ARG A 568 -0.91 96.09 -49.48
N SER A 569 -1.86 95.26 -49.06
CA SER A 569 -2.28 95.09 -47.66
C SER A 569 -1.66 93.86 -46.95
N LYS A 570 -1.07 92.90 -47.68
CA LYS A 570 -0.49 91.67 -47.07
C LYS A 570 1.05 91.61 -47.06
N ARG A 571 1.74 92.74 -47.22
CA ARG A 571 3.21 92.84 -47.13
C ARG A 571 3.75 93.23 -45.74
N LYS A 572 2.90 93.25 -44.71
CA LYS A 572 3.30 93.42 -43.29
C LYS A 572 3.38 92.11 -42.49
N THR A 573 3.39 90.95 -43.16
CA THR A 573 3.34 89.63 -42.49
C THR A 573 4.44 88.66 -42.89
N THR A 574 5.65 89.16 -43.18
CA THR A 574 6.83 88.30 -43.41
C THR A 574 8.00 88.62 -42.48
N ILE A 575 7.70 89.13 -41.29
CA ILE A 575 8.64 89.14 -40.14
C ILE A 575 8.20 88.13 -39.06
N ARG A 576 6.94 87.68 -39.10
CA ARG A 576 6.38 86.74 -38.09
C ARG A 576 6.64 85.26 -38.34
N ARG A 577 7.30 84.86 -39.44
CA ARG A 577 7.64 83.45 -39.71
C ARG A 577 8.97 82.98 -39.12
N PHE A 578 9.68 83.85 -38.38
CA PHE A 578 10.97 83.53 -37.76
C PHE A 578 10.99 83.70 -36.23
N ILE A 579 9.84 83.83 -35.55
CA ILE A 579 9.77 83.97 -34.08
C ILE A 579 8.73 82.96 -33.53
N PRO A 580 9.12 81.92 -32.77
CA PRO A 580 8.24 80.82 -32.37
C PRO A 580 7.53 81.03 -31.02
N PHE A 581 7.15 82.27 -30.70
CA PHE A 581 6.34 82.56 -29.52
C PHE A 581 5.23 83.52 -29.91
N LEU A 582 4.09 82.98 -30.34
CA LEU A 582 2.74 83.56 -30.29
C LEU A 582 1.78 82.56 -30.95
N ARG A 583 1.32 81.57 -30.18
CA ARG A 583 0.11 80.81 -30.53
C ARG A 583 -0.84 80.85 -29.33
N THR A 584 -1.82 81.73 -29.42
CA THR A 584 -2.97 81.83 -28.52
C THR A 584 -3.85 80.59 -28.67
N ARG A 585 -4.28 80.09 -27.51
CA ARG A 585 -5.22 78.99 -27.30
C ARG A 585 -6.62 79.51 -27.63
N GLU A 586 -7.29 78.94 -28.63
CA GLU A 586 -8.68 79.26 -28.94
C GLU A 586 -9.50 77.97 -29.06
N ASN A 587 -10.52 77.89 -28.21
CA ASN A 587 -11.47 76.79 -28.06
C ASN A 587 -12.50 76.76 -29.21
N ARG A 588 -12.91 75.55 -29.60
CA ARG A 588 -14.23 75.16 -30.15
C ARG A 588 -14.25 73.62 -30.09
N SER A 589 -15.10 72.90 -29.35
CA SER A 589 -16.57 72.83 -29.30
C SER A 589 -17.22 72.58 -30.66
N THR A 590 -17.17 71.32 -31.12
CA THR A 590 -18.31 70.39 -31.32
C THR A 590 -17.73 69.04 -31.71
#